data_AF-A0A963MWN8-F1
#
_entry.id   AF-A0A963MWN8-F1
#
_cell.length_a   1.000
_cell.length_b   1.000
_cell.length_c   1.000
_cell.angle_alpha   90.00
_cell.angle_beta   90.00
_cell.angle_gamma   90.00
#
_symmetry.space_group_name_H-M   'P 1'
#
loop_
_entity.id
_entity.type
_entity.pdbx_description
1 polymer ?
#
loop_
_entity_poly.entity_id
_entity_poly.type
_entity_poly.pdbx_seq_one_letter_code
_entity_poly.pdbx_strand_id
1 'polypeptide(L)'
;MSKFILEDWNPSEATLRRWAYDEDLYLAEQDEDLVLHDQNYLPLLLELAGEPLCPKAKYILACVDAYLGLIVLRGSQRDLAIVSKGAAIAGQSPSAIVGTWGQLLERRLGYRKGIGATSRHQALAMGQDLLNGVRRQSDIFIVAENPDSWEVGLSCSPSGGFGERLSICKRTGKFVYSRLASGGG
;
A
#
# COMPACT_ATOMS: atom_id res chain seq x y z
N MET A 1 -9.65 20.47 23.73
CA MET A 1 -8.50 19.56 23.90
C MET A 1 -7.35 20.13 23.12
N SER A 2 -6.19 20.29 23.75
CA SER A 2 -4.99 20.85 23.12
C SER A 2 -4.25 19.73 22.40
N LYS A 3 -4.03 19.88 21.09
CA LYS A 3 -3.22 18.95 20.30
C LYS A 3 -1.74 19.18 20.59
N PHE A 4 -0.97 18.13 20.78
CA PHE A 4 0.48 18.20 20.96
C PHE A 4 1.17 17.71 19.68
N ILE A 5 2.09 18.53 19.15
CA ILE A 5 2.88 18.19 17.96
C ILE A 5 4.30 17.85 18.43
N LEU A 6 4.79 16.68 18.02
CA LEU A 6 6.18 16.26 18.13
C LEU A 6 6.93 16.71 16.88
N GLU A 7 7.91 17.58 17.06
CA GLU A 7 8.87 18.00 16.02
C GLU A 7 10.13 17.13 16.13
N ASP A 8 10.00 15.86 15.75
CA ASP A 8 11.08 14.87 15.83
C ASP A 8 11.04 13.98 14.59
N TRP A 9 11.92 14.29 13.63
CA TRP A 9 12.04 13.56 12.37
C TRP A 9 12.75 12.21 12.51
N ASN A 10 13.39 11.93 13.66
CA ASN A 10 14.07 10.68 13.96
C ASN A 10 13.74 10.22 15.39
N PRO A 11 12.46 9.96 15.67
CA PRO A 11 12.01 9.64 17.01
C PRO A 11 12.62 8.34 17.50
N SER A 12 12.94 8.30 18.80
CA SER A 12 13.26 7.04 19.45
C SER A 12 12.08 6.07 19.37
N GLU A 13 12.32 4.76 19.49
CA GLU A 13 11.24 3.78 19.57
C GLU A 13 10.25 4.09 20.69
N ALA A 14 10.74 4.57 21.84
CA ALA A 14 9.91 4.96 22.97
C ALA A 14 9.00 6.16 22.63
N THR A 15 9.53 7.14 21.91
CA THR A 15 8.76 8.28 21.39
C THR A 15 7.67 7.80 20.43
N LEU A 16 8.01 6.91 19.51
CA LEU A 16 7.06 6.40 18.51
C LEU A 16 5.95 5.55 19.14
N ARG A 17 6.28 4.73 20.15
CA ARG A 17 5.27 4.01 20.93
C ARG A 17 4.33 4.95 21.66
N ARG A 18 4.86 6.01 22.29
CA ARG A 18 4.02 7.03 22.94
C ARG A 18 3.07 7.69 21.93
N TRP A 19 3.59 8.09 20.77
CA TRP A 19 2.77 8.63 19.68
C TRP A 19 1.67 7.66 19.24
N ALA A 20 1.98 6.37 19.09
CA ALA A 20 1.02 5.37 18.65
C ALA A 20 -0.16 5.21 19.61
N TYR A 21 0.08 5.35 20.92
CA TYR A 21 -0.91 5.17 21.99
C TYR A 21 -1.65 6.44 22.43
N ASP A 22 -1.11 7.62 22.15
CA ASP A 22 -1.70 8.91 22.56
C ASP A 22 -2.44 9.57 21.38
N GLU A 23 -3.77 9.46 21.32
CA GLU A 23 -4.61 10.01 20.23
C GLU A 23 -4.49 11.52 20.02
N ASP A 24 -4.05 12.26 21.05
CA ASP A 24 -3.87 13.71 21.01
C ASP A 24 -2.44 14.13 20.65
N LEU A 25 -1.52 13.16 20.49
CA LEU A 25 -0.15 13.35 20.06
C LEU A 25 0.02 13.09 18.57
N TYR A 26 0.55 14.08 17.86
CA TYR A 26 0.77 14.07 16.42
C TYR A 26 2.26 14.24 16.13
N LEU A 27 2.76 13.63 15.07
CA LEU A 27 4.03 14.02 14.46
C LEU A 27 3.75 15.25 13.57
N ALA A 28 4.73 16.14 13.39
CA ALA A 28 4.62 17.15 12.35
C ALA A 28 4.43 16.47 10.98
N GLU A 29 3.58 17.00 10.10
CA GLU A 29 3.17 16.31 8.85
C GLU A 29 4.35 15.82 8.00
N GLN A 30 5.42 16.63 7.90
CA GLN A 30 6.63 16.26 7.14
C GLN A 30 7.45 15.17 7.84
N ASP A 31 7.50 15.20 9.17
CA ASP A 31 8.22 14.21 9.97
C ASP A 31 7.47 12.88 10.00
N GLU A 32 6.14 12.93 9.97
CA GLU A 32 5.27 11.76 9.92
C GLU A 32 5.52 10.94 8.65
N ASP A 33 5.58 11.57 7.49
CA ASP A 33 5.92 10.90 6.23
C ASP A 33 7.33 10.30 6.27
N LEU A 34 8.31 10.99 6.88
CA LEU A 34 9.67 10.47 7.01
C LEU A 34 9.69 9.20 7.88
N VAL A 35 9.00 9.21 9.02
CA VAL A 35 8.95 8.09 9.96
C VAL A 35 8.16 6.92 9.38
N LEU A 36 6.98 7.16 8.80
CA LEU A 36 6.09 6.11 8.28
C LEU A 36 6.62 5.47 6.99
N HIS A 37 7.56 6.13 6.29
CA HIS A 37 8.19 5.62 5.08
C HIS A 37 9.63 5.12 5.27
N ASP A 38 10.21 5.22 6.47
CA ASP A 38 11.55 4.69 6.74
C ASP A 38 11.51 3.17 7.05
N GLN A 39 12.33 2.42 6.29
CA GLN A 39 12.56 1.00 6.48
C GLN A 39 13.10 0.61 7.87
N ASN A 40 13.72 1.55 8.60
CA ASN A 40 14.26 1.33 9.93
C ASN A 40 13.13 1.20 10.97
N TYR A 41 12.05 1.95 10.81
CA TYR A 41 10.89 1.87 11.69
C TYR A 41 9.90 0.77 11.31
N LEU A 42 10.02 0.19 10.11
CA LEU A 42 9.10 -0.83 9.61
C LEU A 42 8.82 -1.99 10.61
N PRO A 43 9.81 -2.57 11.32
CA PRO A 43 9.53 -3.58 12.34
C PRO A 43 8.60 -3.08 13.46
N LEU A 44 8.90 -1.91 14.03
CA LEU A 44 8.12 -1.30 15.10
C LEU A 44 6.74 -0.87 14.62
N LEU A 45 6.63 -0.31 13.42
CA LEU A 45 5.35 0.09 12.83
C LEU A 45 4.43 -1.13 12.63
N LEU A 46 4.96 -2.27 12.19
CA LEU A 46 4.19 -3.50 12.02
C LEU A 46 3.84 -4.18 13.33
N GLU A 47 4.69 -4.06 14.35
CA GLU A 47 4.35 -4.45 15.72
C GLU A 47 3.14 -3.64 16.22
N LEU A 48 3.23 -2.30 16.17
CA LEU A 48 2.18 -1.38 16.61
C LEU A 48 0.87 -1.54 15.81
N ALA A 49 0.97 -1.79 14.50
CA ALA A 49 -0.19 -2.09 13.66
C ALA A 49 -0.88 -3.41 14.04
N GLY A 50 -0.14 -4.33 14.66
CA GLY A 50 -0.66 -5.62 15.11
C GLY A 50 -1.30 -5.59 16.50
N GLU A 51 -1.05 -4.54 17.28
CA GLU A 51 -1.50 -4.42 18.67
C GLU A 51 -2.99 -4.02 18.77
N PRO A 52 -3.87 -4.84 19.37
CA PRO A 52 -5.31 -4.55 19.44
C PRO A 52 -5.67 -3.28 20.23
N LEU A 53 -4.82 -2.87 21.18
CA LEU A 53 -5.04 -1.72 22.05
C LEU A 53 -4.41 -0.44 21.50
N CYS A 54 -3.63 -0.51 20.42
CA CYS A 54 -3.00 0.65 19.81
C CYS A 54 -4.05 1.44 19.01
N PRO A 55 -4.43 2.67 19.43
CA PRO A 55 -5.47 3.46 18.76
C PRO A 55 -5.11 3.79 17.31
N LYS A 56 -3.82 3.99 17.03
CA LYS A 56 -3.31 4.29 15.69
C LYS A 56 -3.00 3.06 14.84
N ALA A 57 -3.23 1.83 15.30
CA ALA A 57 -2.85 0.61 14.58
C ALA A 57 -3.34 0.58 13.11
N LYS A 58 -4.62 0.89 12.88
CA LYS A 58 -5.22 0.94 11.53
C LYS A 58 -4.62 2.04 10.67
N TYR A 59 -4.33 3.19 11.28
CA TYR A 59 -3.73 4.33 10.59
C TYR A 59 -2.30 3.99 10.15
N ILE A 60 -1.48 3.47 11.07
CA ILE A 60 -0.11 3.02 10.80
C ILE A 60 -0.10 2.01 9.63
N LEU A 61 -0.94 0.97 9.71
CA LEU A 61 -0.99 -0.04 8.65
C LEU A 61 -1.42 0.55 7.30
N ALA A 62 -2.36 1.50 7.30
CA ALA A 62 -2.80 2.17 6.08
C ALA A 62 -1.69 3.00 5.43
N CYS A 63 -0.89 3.72 6.22
CA CYS A 63 0.22 4.52 5.71
C CYS A 63 1.33 3.62 5.17
N VAL A 64 1.72 2.58 5.91
CA VAL A 64 2.73 1.61 5.46
C VAL A 64 2.26 0.88 4.19
N ASP A 65 0.98 0.49 4.12
CA ASP A 65 0.40 -0.14 2.93
C ASP A 65 0.41 0.78 1.71
N ALA A 66 0.03 2.06 1.88
CA ALA A 66 0.03 3.04 0.80
C ALA A 66 1.46 3.24 0.24
N TYR A 67 2.44 3.38 1.12
CA TYR A 67 3.85 3.54 0.75
C TYR A 67 4.41 2.32 0.00
N LEU A 68 4.29 1.12 0.58
CA LEU A 68 4.80 -0.09 -0.04
C LEU A 68 4.03 -0.45 -1.31
N GLY A 69 2.72 -0.19 -1.35
CA GLY A 69 1.88 -0.33 -2.54
C GLY A 69 2.36 0.57 -3.69
N LEU A 70 2.71 1.82 -3.42
CA LEU A 70 3.28 2.72 -4.42
C LEU A 70 4.63 2.22 -4.94
N ILE A 71 5.48 1.66 -4.07
CA ILE A 71 6.75 1.04 -4.48
C ILE A 71 6.51 -0.17 -5.40
N VAL A 72 5.50 -0.99 -5.12
CA VAL A 72 5.12 -2.08 -6.04
C VAL A 72 4.68 -1.50 -7.39
N LEU A 73 3.82 -0.49 -7.40
CA LEU A 73 3.26 0.05 -8.64
C LEU A 73 4.31 0.76 -9.51
N ARG A 74 5.22 1.53 -8.90
CA ARG A 74 6.09 2.50 -9.58
C ARG A 74 7.58 2.35 -9.30
N GLY A 75 7.95 1.65 -8.22
CA GLY A 75 9.33 1.53 -7.79
C GLY A 75 10.21 0.74 -8.76
N SER A 76 11.52 0.97 -8.64
CA SER A 76 12.55 0.19 -9.31
C SER A 76 12.67 -1.21 -8.69
N GLN A 77 13.45 -2.09 -9.33
CA GLN A 77 13.77 -3.40 -8.75
C GLN A 77 14.54 -3.31 -7.44
N ARG A 78 15.34 -2.24 -7.24
CA ARG A 78 16.07 -2.00 -5.99
C ARG A 78 15.11 -1.66 -4.86
N ASP A 79 14.08 -0.88 -5.16
CA ASP A 79 13.09 -0.45 -4.17
C ASP A 79 12.24 -1.63 -3.67
N LEU A 80 12.03 -2.69 -4.47
CA LEU A 80 11.26 -3.87 -4.04
C LEU A 80 11.86 -4.63 -2.85
N ALA A 81 13.12 -4.37 -2.51
CA ALA A 81 13.76 -4.96 -1.32
C ALA A 81 13.01 -4.58 -0.03
N ILE A 82 12.53 -3.33 0.09
CA ILE A 82 11.79 -2.89 1.28
C ILE A 82 10.42 -3.56 1.39
N VAL A 83 9.74 -3.79 0.26
CA VAL A 83 8.45 -4.50 0.21
C VAL A 83 8.65 -5.96 0.62
N SER A 84 9.73 -6.59 0.17
CA SER A 84 10.10 -7.96 0.54
C SER A 84 10.41 -8.06 2.04
N LYS A 85 11.12 -7.07 2.60
CA LYS A 85 11.36 -6.96 4.05
C LYS A 85 10.05 -6.83 4.82
N GLY A 86 9.14 -5.96 4.38
CA GLY A 86 7.83 -5.78 5.01
C GLY A 86 6.99 -7.06 5.01
N ALA A 87 6.93 -7.76 3.88
CA ALA A 87 6.24 -9.05 3.77
C ALA A 87 6.82 -10.10 4.73
N ALA A 88 8.14 -10.21 4.82
CA ALA A 88 8.81 -11.16 5.70
C ALA A 88 8.55 -10.88 7.19
N ILE A 89 8.59 -9.61 7.61
CA ILE A 89 8.26 -9.21 8.99
C ILE A 89 6.79 -9.52 9.27
N ALA A 90 5.89 -9.15 8.36
CA ALA A 90 4.46 -9.36 8.52
C ALA A 90 4.09 -10.85 8.61
N GLY A 91 4.76 -11.71 7.83
CA GLY A 91 4.55 -13.17 7.86
C GLY A 91 4.96 -13.83 9.19
N GLN A 92 5.76 -13.15 10.00
CA GLN A 92 6.14 -13.60 11.35
C GLN A 92 5.26 -12.98 12.45
N SER A 93 4.35 -12.06 12.09
CA SER A 93 3.50 -11.38 13.06
C SER A 93 2.45 -12.33 13.64
N PRO A 94 2.23 -12.32 14.97
CA PRO A 94 1.12 -13.04 15.58
C PRO A 94 -0.25 -12.39 15.29
N SER A 95 -0.26 -11.16 14.78
CA SER A 95 -1.50 -10.47 14.42
C SER A 95 -2.04 -10.97 13.08
N ALA A 96 -3.26 -11.52 13.09
CA ALA A 96 -3.92 -12.01 11.88
C ALA A 96 -4.10 -10.91 10.81
N ILE A 97 -4.32 -9.66 11.23
CA ILE A 97 -4.47 -8.51 10.32
C ILE A 97 -3.14 -8.26 9.60
N VAL A 98 -2.04 -8.17 10.35
CA VAL A 98 -0.70 -7.94 9.80
C VAL A 98 -0.27 -9.14 8.94
N GLY A 99 -0.52 -10.37 9.37
CA GLY A 99 -0.22 -11.57 8.60
C GLY A 99 -0.97 -11.63 7.27
N THR A 100 -2.27 -11.30 7.25
CA THR A 100 -3.08 -11.24 6.02
C THR A 100 -2.57 -10.14 5.08
N TRP A 101 -2.19 -8.99 5.64
CA TRP A 101 -1.56 -7.91 4.87
C TRP A 101 -0.20 -8.33 4.30
N GLY A 102 0.61 -9.10 5.04
CA GLY A 102 1.86 -9.68 4.55
C GLY A 102 1.65 -10.56 3.32
N GLN A 103 0.62 -11.41 3.34
CA GLN A 103 0.24 -12.23 2.18
C GLN A 103 -0.18 -11.38 0.97
N LEU A 104 -0.85 -10.24 1.19
CA LEU A 104 -1.15 -9.28 0.12
C LEU A 104 0.13 -8.70 -0.51
N LEU A 105 1.11 -8.33 0.30
CA LEU A 105 2.41 -7.86 -0.21
C LEU A 105 3.14 -8.94 -1.03
N GLU A 106 3.10 -10.20 -0.60
CA GLU A 106 3.69 -11.30 -1.37
C GLU A 106 3.04 -11.48 -2.74
N ARG A 107 1.70 -11.41 -2.82
CA ARG A 107 0.98 -11.47 -4.10
C ARG A 107 1.36 -10.30 -5.01
N ARG A 108 1.40 -9.09 -4.45
CA ARG A 108 1.86 -7.87 -5.14
C ARG A 108 3.28 -8.00 -5.70
N LEU A 109 4.21 -8.57 -4.92
CA LEU A 109 5.57 -8.88 -5.36
C LEU A 109 5.59 -9.95 -6.46
N GLY A 110 4.71 -10.95 -6.38
CA GLY A 110 4.52 -11.95 -7.44
C GLY A 110 4.15 -11.30 -8.78
N TYR A 111 3.22 -10.35 -8.77
CA TYR A 111 2.80 -9.63 -9.99
C TYR A 111 3.95 -8.85 -10.66
N ARG A 112 4.95 -8.39 -9.90
CA ARG A 112 6.15 -7.73 -10.46
C ARG A 112 7.00 -8.64 -11.32
N LYS A 113 6.98 -9.95 -11.05
CA LYS A 113 7.69 -10.97 -11.84
C LYS A 113 6.88 -11.37 -13.09
N GLY A 114 5.56 -11.17 -13.03
CA GLY A 114 4.59 -11.72 -13.98
C GLY A 114 4.11 -13.09 -13.52
N ILE A 115 2.81 -13.35 -13.69
CA ILE A 115 2.15 -14.59 -13.25
C ILE A 115 1.86 -15.55 -14.41
N GLY A 116 2.37 -15.25 -15.60
CA GLY A 116 2.10 -16.01 -16.82
C GLY A 116 0.78 -15.62 -17.47
N ALA A 117 0.18 -16.57 -18.19
CA ALA A 117 -1.06 -16.33 -18.91
C ALA A 117 -2.17 -15.90 -17.94
N THR A 118 -2.81 -14.76 -18.23
CA THR A 118 -3.72 -14.06 -17.33
C THR A 118 -5.10 -14.00 -17.95
N SER A 119 -6.07 -14.64 -17.29
CA SER A 119 -7.50 -14.54 -17.60
C SER A 119 -8.09 -13.21 -17.13
N ARG A 120 -9.30 -12.89 -17.60
CA ARG A 120 -10.06 -11.71 -17.15
C ARG A 120 -10.26 -11.68 -15.62
N HIS A 121 -10.57 -12.84 -15.02
CA HIS A 121 -10.77 -12.94 -13.57
C HIS A 121 -9.47 -12.65 -12.81
N GLN A 122 -8.34 -13.18 -13.28
CA GLN A 122 -7.03 -12.88 -12.69
C GLN A 122 -6.64 -11.41 -12.87
N ALA A 123 -6.94 -10.79 -14.01
CA ALA A 123 -6.71 -9.37 -14.21
C ALA A 123 -7.49 -8.49 -13.21
N LEU A 124 -8.75 -8.84 -12.93
CA LEU A 124 -9.54 -8.16 -11.90
C LEU A 124 -8.96 -8.38 -10.49
N ALA A 125 -8.55 -9.60 -10.15
CA ALA A 125 -7.90 -9.90 -8.88
C ALA A 125 -6.58 -9.11 -8.72
N MET A 126 -5.78 -9.02 -9.79
CA MET A 126 -4.59 -8.18 -9.82
C MET A 126 -4.94 -6.71 -9.57
N GLY A 127 -6.00 -6.18 -10.20
CA GLY A 127 -6.45 -4.82 -9.94
C GLY A 127 -6.90 -4.61 -8.49
N GLN A 128 -7.59 -5.58 -7.91
CA GLN A 128 -8.00 -5.55 -6.50
C GLN A 128 -6.78 -5.48 -5.58
N ASP A 129 -5.78 -6.33 -5.81
CA ASP A 129 -4.59 -6.34 -4.96
C ASP A 129 -3.70 -5.10 -5.20
N LEU A 130 -3.54 -4.64 -6.45
CA LEU A 130 -2.58 -3.59 -6.81
C LEU A 130 -3.11 -2.17 -6.67
N LEU A 131 -4.40 -1.92 -6.90
CA LEU A 131 -4.99 -0.57 -6.89
C LEU A 131 -5.73 -0.24 -5.59
N ASN A 132 -6.28 -1.25 -4.90
CA ASN A 132 -6.82 -1.07 -3.56
C ASN A 132 -5.73 -1.27 -2.50
N GLY A 133 -5.99 -0.75 -1.31
CA GLY A 133 -5.13 -0.88 -0.14
C GLY A 133 -5.94 -1.18 1.11
N VAL A 134 -5.28 -1.30 2.25
CA VAL A 134 -5.93 -1.67 3.53
C VAL A 134 -7.07 -0.71 3.89
N ARG A 135 -6.89 0.60 3.66
CA ARG A 135 -7.91 1.62 3.92
C ARG A 135 -8.73 1.98 2.68
N ARG A 136 -8.14 1.89 1.49
CA ARG A 136 -8.79 2.29 0.24
C ARG A 136 -9.43 1.08 -0.41
N GLN A 137 -10.76 1.09 -0.46
CA GLN A 137 -11.55 0.07 -1.13
C GLN A 137 -12.45 0.75 -2.17
N SER A 138 -12.29 0.38 -3.43
CA SER A 138 -13.05 0.89 -4.55
C SER A 138 -13.27 -0.23 -5.56
N ASP A 139 -14.33 -0.11 -6.33
CA ASP A 139 -14.63 -1.12 -7.33
C ASP A 139 -13.59 -1.12 -8.46
N ILE A 140 -13.23 -2.33 -8.87
CA ILE A 140 -12.25 -2.62 -9.93
C ILE A 140 -12.99 -3.16 -11.14
N PHE A 141 -12.70 -2.60 -12.32
CA PHE A 141 -13.36 -2.97 -13.56
C PHE A 141 -12.37 -3.14 -14.71
N ILE A 142 -12.76 -3.94 -15.70
CA ILE A 142 -12.09 -3.94 -17.01
C ILE A 142 -12.56 -2.69 -17.77
N VAL A 143 -11.64 -1.77 -18.00
CA VAL A 143 -11.86 -0.55 -18.79
C VAL A 143 -11.83 -0.86 -20.28
N ALA A 144 -10.93 -1.76 -20.70
CA ALA A 144 -10.82 -2.21 -22.09
C ALA A 144 -10.22 -3.62 -22.15
N GLU A 145 -10.62 -4.37 -23.17
CA GLU A 145 -10.04 -5.66 -23.51
C GLU A 145 -9.35 -5.55 -24.87
N ASN A 146 -8.03 -5.47 -24.85
CA ASN A 146 -7.22 -5.45 -26.07
C ASN A 146 -6.81 -6.88 -26.46
N PRO A 147 -6.30 -7.11 -27.68
CA PRO A 147 -5.82 -8.42 -28.08
C PRO A 147 -4.75 -8.98 -27.13
N ASP A 148 -3.81 -8.13 -26.70
CA ASP A 148 -2.65 -8.55 -25.90
C ASP A 148 -2.67 -8.07 -24.44
N SER A 149 -3.62 -7.22 -24.06
CA SER A 149 -3.70 -6.66 -22.69
C SER A 149 -5.11 -6.57 -22.11
N TRP A 150 -5.17 -6.61 -20.79
CA TRP A 150 -6.31 -6.17 -19.99
C TRP A 150 -6.03 -4.75 -19.50
N GLU A 151 -6.95 -3.82 -19.73
CA GLU A 151 -6.91 -2.51 -19.07
C GLU A 151 -7.85 -2.55 -17.87
N VAL A 152 -7.28 -2.44 -16.67
CA VAL A 152 -8.01 -2.53 -15.40
C VAL A 152 -7.96 -1.17 -14.72
N GLY A 153 -9.11 -0.68 -14.26
CA GLY A 153 -9.23 0.65 -13.66
C GLY A 153 -9.94 0.61 -12.32
N LEU A 154 -9.56 1.54 -11.45
CA LEU A 154 -10.22 1.78 -10.17
C LEU A 154 -11.19 2.97 -10.33
N SER A 155 -12.46 2.75 -9.99
CA SER A 155 -13.50 3.78 -10.10
C SER A 155 -13.30 4.85 -9.03
N CYS A 156 -12.98 6.09 -9.43
CA CYS A 156 -12.74 7.20 -8.52
C CYS A 156 -13.89 8.23 -8.41
N SER A 157 -14.91 8.19 -9.27
CA SER A 157 -16.04 9.12 -9.20
C SER A 157 -17.20 8.73 -10.14
N PRO A 158 -18.47 9.05 -9.80
CA PRO A 158 -19.60 8.96 -10.72
C PRO A 158 -19.47 9.85 -11.99
N SER A 159 -18.53 10.80 -12.03
CA SER A 159 -18.30 11.69 -13.18
C SER A 159 -17.35 11.13 -14.27
N GLY A 160 -17.01 9.83 -14.23
CA GLY A 160 -16.55 9.09 -15.41
C GLY A 160 -15.04 9.04 -15.69
N GLY A 161 -14.20 9.50 -14.77
CA GLY A 161 -12.74 9.39 -14.88
C GLY A 161 -12.15 8.28 -14.01
N PHE A 162 -11.53 7.25 -14.62
CA PHE A 162 -10.64 6.33 -13.90
C PHE A 162 -9.30 7.04 -13.65
N GLY A 163 -9.04 7.47 -12.42
CA GLY A 163 -7.80 8.18 -12.07
C GLY A 163 -6.56 7.29 -12.16
N GLU A 164 -6.72 5.98 -11.98
CA GLU A 164 -5.63 5.00 -11.95
C GLU A 164 -5.97 3.76 -12.77
N ARG A 165 -4.98 3.27 -13.51
CA ARG A 165 -5.12 2.13 -14.42
C ARG A 165 -3.90 1.21 -14.41
N LEU A 166 -4.16 -0.06 -14.69
CA LEU A 166 -3.16 -1.08 -14.99
C LEU A 166 -3.38 -1.59 -16.41
N SER A 167 -2.32 -1.58 -17.21
CA SER A 167 -2.26 -2.35 -18.44
C SER A 167 -1.55 -3.67 -18.15
N ILE A 168 -2.25 -4.80 -18.27
CA ILE A 168 -1.76 -6.14 -17.89
C ILE A 168 -1.62 -7.01 -19.13
N CYS A 169 -0.42 -7.49 -19.43
CA CYS A 169 -0.16 -8.36 -20.58
C CYS A 169 -0.82 -9.74 -20.39
N LYS A 170 -1.71 -10.14 -21.30
CA LYS A 170 -2.45 -11.42 -21.24
C LYS A 170 -1.54 -12.65 -21.21
N ARG A 171 -0.36 -12.59 -21.83
CA ARG A 171 0.57 -13.73 -21.91
C ARG A 171 1.49 -13.86 -20.69
N THR A 172 1.92 -12.74 -20.12
CA THR A 172 2.98 -12.73 -19.09
C THR A 172 2.48 -12.32 -17.71
N GLY A 173 1.32 -11.68 -17.62
CA GLY A 173 0.80 -11.11 -16.38
C GLY A 173 1.64 -9.96 -15.84
N LYS A 174 2.60 -9.44 -16.62
CA LYS A 174 3.30 -8.20 -16.30
C LYS A 174 2.37 -7.03 -16.49
N PHE A 175 2.51 -6.03 -15.63
CA PHE A 175 1.66 -4.85 -15.66
C PHE A 175 2.46 -3.54 -15.80
N VAL A 176 1.80 -2.52 -16.31
CA VAL A 176 2.23 -1.13 -16.28
C VAL A 176 1.16 -0.31 -15.58
N TYR A 177 1.55 0.45 -14.57
CA TYR A 177 0.65 1.36 -13.86
C TYR A 177 0.70 2.76 -14.48
N SER A 178 -0.47 3.38 -14.65
CA SER A 178 -0.61 4.78 -15.03
C SER A 178 -1.64 5.50 -14.16
N ARG A 179 -1.41 6.79 -13.93
CA ARG A 179 -2.35 7.69 -13.26
C ARG A 179 -2.67 8.81 -14.23
N LEU A 180 -3.94 8.98 -14.58
CA LEU A 180 -4.35 10.13 -15.37
C LEU A 180 -4.23 11.36 -14.47
N ALA A 181 -3.43 12.34 -14.88
CA ALA A 181 -3.47 13.65 -14.25
C ALA A 181 -4.91 14.15 -14.41
N SER A 182 -5.56 14.49 -13.30
CA SER A 182 -6.79 15.27 -13.34
C SER A 182 -6.45 16.53 -14.15
N GLY A 183 -7.01 16.64 -15.36
CA GLY A 183 -6.89 17.86 -16.13
C GLY A 183 -7.41 19.00 -15.29
N GLY A 184 -6.52 19.92 -14.91
CA GLY A 184 -6.93 21.22 -14.39
C GLY A 184 -7.66 21.94 -15.51
N GLY A 185 -8.99 21.97 -15.40
CA GLY A 185 -9.83 22.95 -16.09
C GLY A 185 -9.95 24.19 -15.24
#